data_AF-A0A4Z1HH76-F1
#
_entry.id   AF-A0A4Z1HH76-F1
#
_cell.length_a   1.000
_cell.length_b   1.000
_cell.length_c   1.000
_cell.angle_alpha   90.00
_cell.angle_beta   90.00
_cell.angle_gamma   90.00
#
_symmetry.space_group_name_H-M   'P 1'
#
loop_
_entity.id
_entity.type
_entity.pdbx_description
1 polymer ?
#
loop_
_entity_poly.entity_id
_entity_poly.type
_entity_poly.pdbx_seq_one_letter_code
_entity_poly.pdbx_strand_id
1 'polypeptide(L)'
;MSKTVVVKSPAEFSNLLKTSKIVVTDFYADWCGPCKVIAPMYEQLSAQLSRPNKITFTKVDVDNQTEIASTYGITAMPTFMIFKGGKQVEKVQGADPKKLQDIVRKLAAEADDSGDSSSGFASGSGSGDWRAGALPRGYNDVTDQVDIKGLELLNADSEFGTVRTLVDTSKPSALSNGKAAASKAKDWVVSDTDEQLMLFMPFQSMLKVHSVQITSLPSASDNEDDDDEEPMRPKTIKIYTNRAHTVGFDEAEGLPETQTITLEAKDWDSTGTATLSLRFVKFQNVTSLVFFIVDGDGDSEKVRIDRIRIIGETGEKRDPGKLEKIDHDH
;
A
#
# COMPACT_ATOMS: atom_id res chain seq x y z
N MET A 1 -16.12 15.26 -30.06
CA MET A 1 -16.91 14.06 -29.72
C MET A 1 -16.67 13.74 -28.26
N SER A 2 -17.71 13.62 -27.44
CA SER A 2 -17.54 13.24 -26.03
C SER A 2 -17.00 11.80 -25.95
N LYS A 3 -16.22 11.49 -24.90
CA LYS A 3 -15.62 10.16 -24.67
C LYS A 3 -16.30 9.42 -23.52
N THR A 4 -17.53 9.81 -23.15
CA THR A 4 -18.27 9.22 -22.05
C THR A 4 -18.80 7.83 -22.40
N VAL A 5 -18.66 6.88 -21.50
CA VAL A 5 -19.20 5.52 -21.62
C VAL A 5 -20.52 5.42 -20.86
N VAL A 6 -21.60 5.04 -21.53
CA VAL A 6 -22.89 4.78 -20.87
C VAL A 6 -22.89 3.35 -20.35
N VAL A 7 -23.03 3.20 -19.04
CA VAL A 7 -22.99 1.90 -18.35
C VAL A 7 -24.36 1.23 -18.48
N LYS A 8 -24.38 -0.01 -18.97
CA LYS A 8 -25.61 -0.77 -19.24
C LYS A 8 -25.82 -1.94 -18.28
N SER A 9 -24.83 -2.29 -17.47
CA SER A 9 -24.94 -3.37 -16.48
C SER A 9 -23.95 -3.22 -15.31
N PRO A 10 -24.22 -3.85 -14.16
CA PRO A 10 -23.28 -3.92 -13.03
C PRO A 10 -21.94 -4.56 -13.38
N ALA A 11 -21.96 -5.57 -14.26
CA ALA A 11 -20.76 -6.25 -14.72
C ALA A 11 -19.87 -5.34 -15.57
N GLU A 12 -20.46 -4.56 -16.47
CA GLU A 12 -19.75 -3.55 -17.26
C GLU A 12 -19.14 -2.48 -16.35
N PHE A 13 -19.91 -1.97 -15.38
CA PHE A 13 -19.39 -1.00 -14.42
C PHE A 13 -18.21 -1.55 -13.62
N SER A 14 -18.36 -2.76 -13.08
CA SER A 14 -17.30 -3.46 -12.35
C SER A 14 -16.05 -3.67 -13.20
N ASN A 15 -16.21 -3.93 -14.50
CA ASN A 15 -15.09 -4.09 -15.42
C ASN A 15 -14.37 -2.76 -15.67
N LEU A 16 -15.10 -1.66 -15.85
CA LEU A 16 -14.53 -0.33 -16.00
C LEU A 16 -13.74 0.10 -14.76
N LEU A 17 -14.27 -0.19 -13.57
CA LEU A 17 -13.59 0.07 -12.29
C LEU A 17 -12.29 -0.74 -12.12
N LYS A 18 -12.17 -1.90 -12.76
CA LYS A 18 -10.97 -2.76 -12.72
C LYS A 18 -9.93 -2.38 -13.78
N THR A 19 -10.39 -2.00 -14.97
CA THR A 19 -9.53 -1.77 -16.14
C THR A 19 -9.01 -0.35 -16.24
N SER A 20 -9.73 0.62 -15.65
CA SER A 20 -9.37 2.04 -15.71
C SER A 20 -8.85 2.52 -14.35
N LYS A 21 -7.71 3.20 -14.37
CA LYS A 21 -7.08 3.72 -13.14
C LYS A 21 -7.97 4.68 -12.38
N ILE A 22 -8.63 5.58 -13.10
CA ILE A 22 -9.61 6.54 -12.60
C ILE A 22 -10.90 6.37 -13.39
N VAL A 23 -12.00 6.22 -12.66
CA VAL A 23 -13.35 6.26 -13.24
C VAL A 23 -14.11 7.41 -12.60
N VAL A 24 -14.48 8.39 -13.40
CA VAL A 24 -15.38 9.48 -12.99
C VAL A 24 -16.77 9.08 -13.45
N THR A 25 -17.71 8.93 -12.53
CA THR A 25 -19.06 8.43 -12.83
C THR A 25 -20.09 9.51 -12.53
N ASP A 26 -20.89 9.87 -13.54
CA ASP A 26 -22.07 10.73 -13.41
C ASP A 26 -23.32 9.85 -13.21
N PHE A 27 -23.89 9.90 -12.01
CA PHE A 27 -25.18 9.30 -11.71
C PHE A 27 -26.29 10.32 -11.99
N TYR A 28 -27.10 10.05 -13.02
CA TYR A 28 -28.10 10.97 -13.56
C TYR A 28 -29.44 10.28 -13.82
N ALA A 29 -30.45 11.08 -14.17
CA ALA A 29 -31.71 10.63 -14.76
C ALA A 29 -32.17 11.61 -15.84
N ASP A 30 -32.97 11.17 -16.81
CA ASP A 30 -33.39 12.00 -17.95
C ASP A 30 -34.32 13.15 -17.58
N TRP A 31 -35.08 12.98 -16.49
CA TRP A 31 -35.98 13.98 -15.94
C TRP A 31 -35.27 15.00 -15.01
N CYS A 32 -34.00 14.76 -14.68
CA CYS A 32 -33.23 15.61 -13.78
C CYS A 32 -32.80 16.93 -14.46
N GLY A 33 -33.44 18.03 -14.08
CA GLY A 33 -33.11 19.38 -14.56
C GLY A 33 -31.65 19.79 -14.29
N PRO A 34 -31.15 19.71 -13.04
CA PRO A 34 -29.76 20.05 -12.72
C PRO A 34 -28.72 19.21 -13.47
N CYS A 35 -29.03 17.96 -13.78
CA CYS A 35 -28.16 17.08 -14.57
C CYS A 35 -27.93 17.65 -15.98
N LYS A 36 -28.99 18.20 -16.61
CA LYS A 36 -28.89 18.84 -17.94
C LYS A 36 -28.03 20.09 -17.93
N VAL A 37 -28.00 20.82 -16.81
CA VAL A 37 -27.19 22.04 -16.66
C VAL A 37 -25.70 21.72 -16.61
N ILE A 38 -25.32 20.66 -15.89
CA ILE A 38 -23.91 20.31 -15.68
C ILE A 38 -23.34 19.39 -16.78
N ALA A 39 -24.20 18.68 -17.52
CA ALA A 39 -23.80 17.73 -18.56
C ALA A 39 -22.81 18.29 -19.61
N PRO A 40 -22.98 19.51 -20.17
CA PRO A 40 -22.02 20.05 -21.15
C PRO A 40 -20.60 20.19 -20.59
N MET A 41 -20.48 20.60 -19.33
CA MET A 41 -19.20 20.75 -18.65
C MET A 41 -18.57 19.38 -18.36
N TYR A 42 -19.37 18.40 -17.92
CA TYR A 42 -18.92 17.02 -17.75
C TYR A 42 -18.42 16.41 -19.06
N GLU A 43 -19.13 16.62 -20.17
CA GLU A 43 -18.72 16.18 -21.49
C GLU A 43 -17.43 16.86 -21.95
N GLN A 44 -17.27 18.16 -21.68
CA GLN A 44 -16.04 18.90 -21.96
C GLN A 44 -14.84 18.34 -21.17
N LEU A 45 -15.01 18.07 -19.87
CA LEU A 45 -13.99 17.41 -19.06
C LEU A 45 -13.64 16.02 -19.62
N SER A 46 -14.66 15.24 -20.02
CA SER A 46 -14.45 13.93 -20.64
C SER A 46 -13.63 14.04 -21.93
N ALA A 47 -13.91 15.03 -22.78
CA ALA A 47 -13.22 15.20 -24.05
C ALA A 47 -11.75 15.59 -23.84
N GLN A 48 -11.47 16.42 -22.83
CA GLN A 48 -10.12 16.89 -22.51
C GLN A 48 -9.29 15.82 -21.80
N LEU A 49 -9.88 15.14 -20.82
CA LEU A 49 -9.14 14.33 -19.83
C LEU A 49 -9.28 12.82 -20.04
N SER A 50 -10.23 12.33 -20.84
CA SER A 50 -10.35 10.88 -21.04
C SER A 50 -9.09 10.32 -21.73
N ARG A 51 -8.55 9.26 -21.13
CA ARG A 51 -7.38 8.52 -21.60
C ARG A 51 -7.68 7.02 -21.46
N PRO A 52 -7.54 6.22 -22.52
CA PRO A 52 -7.78 4.77 -22.46
C PRO A 52 -7.05 4.13 -21.27
N ASN A 53 -7.73 3.27 -20.51
CA ASN A 53 -7.23 2.56 -19.33
C ASN A 53 -6.68 3.43 -18.17
N LYS A 54 -6.71 4.76 -18.31
CA LYS A 54 -6.22 5.70 -17.29
C LYS A 54 -7.33 6.53 -16.67
N ILE A 55 -8.08 7.27 -17.49
CA ILE A 55 -9.18 8.11 -17.01
C ILE A 55 -10.38 7.85 -17.89
N THR A 56 -11.43 7.30 -17.29
CA THR A 56 -12.66 6.96 -17.99
C THR A 56 -13.81 7.72 -17.35
N PHE A 57 -14.57 8.43 -18.19
CA PHE A 57 -15.79 9.11 -17.78
C PHE A 57 -16.97 8.21 -18.12
N THR A 58 -17.79 7.92 -17.14
CA THR A 58 -18.95 7.06 -17.28
C THR A 58 -20.22 7.82 -16.93
N LYS A 59 -21.34 7.34 -17.46
CA LYS A 59 -22.67 7.80 -17.07
C LYS A 59 -23.51 6.60 -16.67
N VAL A 60 -24.15 6.71 -15.51
CA VAL A 60 -25.05 5.69 -14.96
C VAL A 60 -26.42 6.34 -14.80
N ASP A 61 -27.38 5.86 -15.56
CA ASP A 61 -28.78 6.23 -15.39
C ASP A 61 -29.35 5.45 -14.20
N VAL A 62 -29.75 6.16 -13.14
CA VAL A 62 -30.20 5.52 -11.90
C VAL A 62 -31.54 4.81 -12.06
N ASP A 63 -32.37 5.21 -13.02
CA ASP A 63 -33.67 4.59 -13.29
C ASP A 63 -33.46 3.24 -14.00
N ASN A 64 -32.46 3.18 -14.89
CA ASN A 64 -32.12 1.98 -15.65
C ASN A 64 -31.13 1.05 -14.93
N GLN A 65 -30.33 1.56 -13.99
CA GLN A 65 -29.29 0.82 -13.27
C GLN A 65 -29.50 0.89 -11.74
N THR A 66 -30.68 0.49 -11.30
CA THR A 66 -31.13 0.58 -9.89
C THR A 66 -30.22 -0.19 -8.92
N GLU A 67 -29.68 -1.34 -9.31
CA GLU A 67 -28.73 -2.12 -8.51
C GLU A 67 -27.43 -1.33 -8.23
N ILE A 68 -26.88 -0.69 -9.27
CA ILE A 68 -25.67 0.13 -9.14
C ILE A 68 -26.00 1.34 -8.23
N ALA A 69 -27.11 2.02 -8.48
CA ALA A 69 -27.53 3.17 -7.69
C ALA A 69 -27.72 2.83 -6.20
N SER A 70 -28.34 1.67 -5.90
CA SER A 70 -28.51 1.17 -4.53
C SER A 70 -27.18 0.81 -3.88
N THR A 71 -26.30 0.10 -4.60
CA THR A 71 -24.98 -0.34 -4.09
C THR A 71 -24.11 0.85 -3.66
N TYR A 72 -24.15 1.95 -4.41
CA TYR A 72 -23.37 3.14 -4.12
C TYR A 72 -24.13 4.22 -3.34
N GLY A 73 -25.34 3.91 -2.85
CA GLY A 73 -26.13 4.81 -2.01
C GLY A 73 -26.43 6.15 -2.68
N ILE A 74 -26.92 6.11 -3.92
CA ILE A 74 -27.31 7.32 -4.66
C ILE A 74 -28.69 7.77 -4.20
N THR A 75 -28.73 8.93 -3.53
CA THR A 75 -29.96 9.50 -2.96
C THR A 75 -30.35 10.84 -3.59
N ALA A 76 -29.51 11.40 -4.46
CA ALA A 76 -29.73 12.67 -5.13
C ALA A 76 -29.01 12.69 -6.48
N MET A 77 -29.54 13.48 -7.43
CA MET A 77 -28.97 13.63 -8.76
C MET A 77 -28.79 15.10 -9.15
N PRO A 78 -27.71 15.44 -9.88
CA PRO A 78 -26.61 14.53 -10.23
C PRO A 78 -25.77 14.19 -9.01
N THR A 79 -25.18 13.01 -8.98
CA THR A 79 -24.11 12.67 -8.04
C THR A 79 -22.92 12.20 -8.85
N PHE A 80 -21.76 12.79 -8.63
CA PHE A 80 -20.51 12.37 -9.23
C PHE A 80 -19.71 11.56 -8.22
N MET A 81 -19.28 10.38 -8.61
CA MET A 81 -18.37 9.56 -7.80
C MET A 81 -17.09 9.31 -8.56
N ILE A 82 -15.97 9.50 -7.89
CA ILE A 82 -14.66 9.25 -8.47
C ILE A 82 -14.07 8.02 -7.81
N PHE A 83 -13.66 7.08 -8.64
CA PHE A 83 -13.02 5.84 -8.24
C PHE A 83 -11.56 5.87 -8.69
N LYS A 84 -10.65 5.43 -7.82
CA LYS A 84 -9.23 5.24 -8.11
C LYS A 84 -8.86 3.79 -7.78
N GLY A 85 -8.42 3.03 -8.78
CA GLY A 85 -8.12 1.59 -8.62
C GLY A 85 -9.28 0.78 -8.07
N GLY A 86 -10.51 1.08 -8.52
CA GLY A 86 -11.74 0.42 -8.07
C GLY A 86 -12.28 0.85 -6.70
N LYS A 87 -11.57 1.70 -5.94
CA LYS A 87 -12.04 2.25 -4.66
C LYS A 87 -12.63 3.63 -4.85
N GLN A 88 -13.75 3.93 -4.20
CA GLN A 88 -14.31 5.28 -4.16
C GLN A 88 -13.38 6.19 -3.36
N VAL A 89 -12.95 7.31 -3.95
CA VAL A 89 -12.08 8.29 -3.29
C VAL A 89 -12.78 9.62 -3.04
N GLU A 90 -13.74 9.99 -3.89
CA GLU A 90 -14.44 11.27 -3.80
C GLU A 90 -15.91 11.12 -4.20
N LYS A 91 -16.77 11.96 -3.61
CA LYS A 91 -18.20 12.05 -3.92
C LYS A 91 -18.63 13.51 -3.95
N VAL A 92 -19.23 13.94 -5.05
CA VAL A 92 -19.80 15.28 -5.23
C VAL A 92 -21.29 15.12 -5.50
N GLN A 93 -22.11 15.55 -4.54
CA GLN A 93 -23.56 15.52 -4.68
C GLN A 93 -24.06 16.89 -5.15
N GLY A 94 -24.92 16.90 -6.17
CA GLY A 94 -25.47 18.11 -6.78
C GLY A 94 -24.64 18.67 -7.94
N ALA A 95 -25.21 19.65 -8.63
CA ALA A 95 -24.60 20.31 -9.78
C ALA A 95 -23.60 21.39 -9.32
N ASP A 96 -22.45 20.98 -8.79
CA ASP A 96 -21.33 21.87 -8.42
C ASP A 96 -20.20 21.76 -9.46
N PRO A 97 -20.17 22.63 -10.48
CA PRO A 97 -19.24 22.52 -11.58
C PRO A 97 -17.79 22.81 -11.16
N LYS A 98 -17.59 23.75 -10.23
CA LYS A 98 -16.25 24.16 -9.80
C LYS A 98 -15.60 23.04 -8.98
N LYS A 99 -16.34 22.49 -8.01
CA LYS A 99 -15.85 21.38 -7.18
C LYS A 99 -15.54 20.14 -8.01
N LEU A 100 -16.40 19.80 -8.97
CA LEU A 100 -16.18 18.67 -9.87
C LEU A 100 -14.92 18.90 -10.72
N GLN A 101 -14.76 20.08 -11.30
CA GLN A 101 -13.60 20.41 -12.11
C GLN A 101 -12.30 20.38 -11.31
N ASP A 102 -12.27 20.91 -10.11
CA ASP A 102 -11.08 20.95 -9.25
C ASP A 102 -10.64 19.53 -8.86
N ILE A 103 -11.58 18.67 -8.44
CA ILE A 103 -11.32 17.27 -8.08
C ILE A 103 -10.83 16.48 -9.30
N VAL A 104 -11.54 16.57 -10.42
CA VAL A 104 -11.21 15.80 -11.63
C VAL A 104 -9.86 16.24 -12.21
N ARG A 105 -9.54 17.55 -12.20
CA ARG A 105 -8.23 18.04 -12.68
C ARG A 105 -7.10 17.65 -11.75
N LYS A 106 -7.30 17.72 -10.43
CA LYS A 106 -6.31 17.26 -9.45
C LYS A 106 -6.00 15.78 -9.66
N LEU A 107 -7.05 14.95 -9.73
CA LEU A 107 -6.91 13.51 -9.90
C LEU A 107 -6.39 13.13 -11.31
N ALA A 108 -6.72 13.90 -12.35
CA ALA A 108 -6.15 13.72 -13.68
C ALA A 108 -4.66 14.07 -13.72
N ALA A 109 -4.24 15.15 -13.06
CA ALA A 109 -2.83 15.50 -12.92
C ALA A 109 -2.06 14.40 -12.16
N GLU A 110 -2.64 13.85 -11.09
CA GLU A 110 -2.08 12.67 -10.40
C GLU A 110 -2.00 11.44 -11.32
N ALA A 111 -2.96 11.24 -12.23
CA ALA A 111 -2.97 10.11 -13.17
C ALA A 111 -1.99 10.26 -14.34
N ASP A 112 -1.74 11.49 -14.77
CA ASP A 112 -0.75 11.83 -15.80
C ASP A 112 0.68 11.79 -15.25
N ASP A 113 0.89 12.13 -13.96
CA ASP A 113 2.17 11.99 -13.24
C ASP A 113 2.56 10.52 -12.99
N SER A 114 1.59 9.60 -13.10
CA SER A 114 1.78 8.16 -12.89
C SER A 114 1.35 7.38 -14.14
N GLY A 115 2.16 7.52 -15.18
CA GLY A 115 1.93 6.95 -16.52
C GLY A 115 2.29 5.46 -16.68
N ASP A 116 1.24 4.66 -16.85
CA ASP A 116 1.13 3.36 -17.56
C ASP A 116 2.04 2.18 -17.16
N SER A 117 1.44 1.13 -16.63
CA SER A 117 2.00 -0.24 -16.61
C SER A 117 0.87 -1.26 -16.49
N SER A 118 0.03 -1.37 -17.52
CA SER A 118 -0.55 -2.67 -17.88
C SER A 118 0.30 -3.28 -18.99
N SER A 119 0.89 -4.44 -18.69
CA SER A 119 1.70 -5.31 -19.57
C SER A 119 2.91 -4.68 -20.26
N GLY A 120 4.08 -4.92 -19.69
CA GLY A 120 5.37 -4.62 -20.31
C GLY A 120 6.42 -4.43 -19.22
N PHE A 121 7.44 -5.28 -19.21
CA PHE A 121 8.65 -5.04 -18.44
C PHE A 121 9.19 -3.63 -18.73
N ALA A 122 9.80 -3.04 -17.69
CA ALA A 122 10.60 -1.82 -17.67
C ALA A 122 9.93 -0.51 -17.21
N SER A 123 10.38 -0.10 -16.01
CA SER A 123 10.78 1.26 -15.63
C SER A 123 9.75 2.39 -15.64
N GLY A 124 9.21 2.68 -14.45
CA GLY A 124 8.60 3.97 -14.11
C GLY A 124 8.94 4.37 -12.67
N SER A 125 9.37 5.62 -12.50
CA SER A 125 9.48 6.35 -11.24
C SER A 125 8.36 7.39 -11.22
N GLY A 126 7.61 7.47 -10.13
CA GLY A 126 6.55 8.49 -9.93
C GLY A 126 5.27 7.97 -9.27
N SER A 127 5.30 7.88 -7.93
CA SER A 127 4.17 8.11 -6.99
C SER A 127 2.87 7.29 -7.12
N GLY A 128 2.93 6.04 -7.58
CA GLY A 128 1.93 5.02 -7.25
C GLY A 128 2.43 4.17 -6.07
N ASP A 129 1.55 3.79 -5.14
CA ASP A 129 1.85 2.78 -4.11
C ASP A 129 2.48 1.56 -4.81
N TRP A 130 3.78 1.43 -4.65
CA TRP A 130 4.55 0.31 -5.11
C TRP A 130 4.13 -0.92 -4.32
N ARG A 131 3.69 -1.93 -5.06
CA ARG A 131 3.23 -3.20 -4.51
C ARG A 131 4.20 -4.26 -4.98
N ALA A 132 5.14 -4.59 -4.12
CA ALA A 132 5.96 -5.78 -4.24
C ALA A 132 5.08 -7.02 -4.08
N GLY A 133 5.28 -8.03 -4.93
CA GLY A 133 4.61 -9.32 -4.86
C GLY A 133 3.08 -9.32 -5.06
N ALA A 134 2.55 -10.44 -5.56
CA ALA A 134 1.11 -10.64 -5.66
C ALA A 134 0.47 -10.83 -4.28
N LEU A 135 -0.76 -10.34 -4.09
CA LEU A 135 -1.55 -10.64 -2.90
C LEU A 135 -2.15 -12.05 -3.00
N PRO A 136 -2.06 -12.88 -1.95
CA PRO A 136 -2.84 -14.11 -1.84
C PRO A 136 -4.34 -13.83 -1.97
N ARG A 137 -5.05 -14.71 -2.69
CA ARG A 137 -6.49 -14.54 -2.94
C ARG A 137 -7.26 -14.48 -1.62
N GLY A 138 -8.04 -13.42 -1.43
CA GLY A 138 -8.88 -13.23 -0.25
C GLY A 138 -8.24 -12.43 0.88
N TYR A 139 -6.95 -12.09 0.80
CA TYR A 139 -6.27 -11.28 1.80
C TYR A 139 -5.93 -9.89 1.26
N ASN A 140 -5.84 -8.93 2.18
CA ASN A 140 -5.58 -7.53 1.86
C ASN A 140 -4.22 -7.10 2.41
N ASP A 141 -3.72 -6.01 1.83
CA ASP A 141 -2.65 -5.23 2.44
C ASP A 141 -3.20 -4.47 3.63
N VAL A 142 -2.64 -4.72 4.81
CA VAL A 142 -3.03 -4.09 6.07
C VAL A 142 -1.86 -3.34 6.70
N THR A 143 -0.86 -2.97 5.89
CA THR A 143 0.33 -2.22 6.33
C THR A 143 -0.03 -0.84 6.88
N ASP A 144 -1.15 -0.26 6.42
CA ASP A 144 -1.71 1.00 6.94
C ASP A 144 -2.15 0.92 8.41
N GLN A 145 -2.29 -0.29 8.96
CA GLN A 145 -2.60 -0.53 10.36
C GLN A 145 -1.37 -0.44 11.27
N VAL A 146 -0.16 -0.31 10.74
CA VAL A 146 1.04 -0.11 11.56
C VAL A 146 0.92 1.21 12.32
N ASP A 147 1.16 1.18 13.63
CA ASP A 147 1.33 2.40 14.41
C ASP A 147 2.75 2.95 14.20
N ILE A 148 2.86 3.84 13.23
CA ILE A 148 4.12 4.50 12.83
C ILE A 148 4.82 5.19 14.01
N LYS A 149 4.08 5.61 15.06
CA LYS A 149 4.68 6.32 16.20
C LYS A 149 5.36 5.36 17.18
N GLY A 150 4.91 4.11 17.26
CA GLY A 150 5.49 3.07 18.12
C GLY A 150 6.43 2.11 17.39
N LEU A 151 6.70 2.35 16.11
CA LEU A 151 7.60 1.55 15.30
C LEU A 151 9.05 1.80 15.73
N GLU A 152 9.79 0.73 16.04
CA GLU A 152 11.17 0.81 16.54
C GLU A 152 12.07 -0.20 15.81
N LEU A 153 13.32 0.19 15.59
CA LEU A 153 14.33 -0.66 14.95
C LEU A 153 15.65 -0.52 15.71
N LEU A 154 16.20 -1.64 16.18
CA LEU A 154 17.51 -1.68 16.82
C LEU A 154 18.58 -2.14 15.84
N ASN A 155 19.82 -1.69 16.10
CA ASN A 155 21.01 -1.94 15.30
C ASN A 155 20.91 -1.45 13.85
N ALA A 156 20.16 -0.37 13.59
CA ALA A 156 20.09 0.25 12.27
C ALA A 156 21.11 1.38 12.12
N ASP A 157 21.84 1.35 11.01
CA ASP A 157 22.83 2.35 10.65
C ASP A 157 22.14 3.69 10.34
N SER A 158 22.56 4.73 11.06
CA SER A 158 21.97 6.07 10.99
C SER A 158 22.26 6.82 9.68
N GLU A 159 23.21 6.35 8.86
CA GLU A 159 23.50 6.92 7.55
C GLU A 159 22.47 6.53 6.48
N PHE A 160 21.58 5.59 6.81
CA PHE A 160 20.56 5.06 5.94
C PHE A 160 19.15 5.56 6.31
N GLY A 161 18.12 4.98 5.71
CA GLY A 161 16.73 5.31 5.99
C GLY A 161 16.34 5.01 7.43
N THR A 162 15.29 5.67 7.90
CA THR A 162 14.73 5.39 9.24
C THR A 162 13.82 4.16 9.21
N VAL A 163 13.43 3.65 10.38
CA VAL A 163 12.46 2.54 10.47
C VAL A 163 11.16 2.78 9.68
N ARG A 164 10.72 4.03 9.52
CA ARG A 164 9.51 4.39 8.77
C ARG A 164 9.60 4.02 7.29
N THR A 165 10.81 4.02 6.75
CA THR A 165 11.10 3.65 5.37
C THR A 165 10.65 2.23 5.06
N LEU A 166 10.69 1.33 6.06
CA LEU A 166 10.26 -0.06 5.89
C LEU A 166 8.78 -0.19 5.55
N VAL A 167 7.93 0.74 5.95
CA VAL A 167 6.47 0.67 5.70
C VAL A 167 6.00 1.72 4.68
N ASP A 168 6.94 2.36 3.99
CA ASP A 168 6.65 3.33 2.94
C ASP A 168 6.01 2.63 1.74
N THR A 169 4.99 3.24 1.14
CA THR A 169 4.32 2.67 -0.04
C THR A 169 5.01 3.04 -1.35
N SER A 170 5.98 3.95 -1.34
CA SER A 170 6.75 4.32 -2.53
C SER A 170 7.68 3.19 -2.97
N LYS A 171 7.95 3.18 -4.28
CA LYS A 171 8.89 2.25 -4.91
C LYS A 171 10.29 2.47 -4.35
N PRO A 172 11.00 1.42 -3.89
CA PRO A 172 12.41 1.52 -3.51
C PRO A 172 13.20 2.20 -4.62
N SER A 173 14.01 3.18 -4.24
CA SER A 173 14.80 3.95 -5.20
C SER A 173 15.75 3.06 -6.00
N ALA A 174 16.24 1.97 -5.41
CA ALA A 174 17.06 0.94 -6.05
C ALA A 174 16.37 0.22 -7.22
N LEU A 175 15.04 0.27 -7.33
CA LEU A 175 14.30 -0.28 -8.48
C LEU A 175 13.99 0.76 -9.57
N SER A 176 14.43 2.02 -9.39
CA SER A 176 14.17 3.10 -10.34
C SER A 176 15.32 3.22 -11.35
N ASN A 177 15.02 3.13 -12.65
CA ASN A 177 16.04 3.33 -13.68
C ASN A 177 16.11 4.83 -14.05
N GLY A 178 17.32 5.41 -14.08
CA GLY A 178 17.58 6.80 -14.47
C GLY A 178 17.75 7.79 -13.31
N LYS A 179 17.95 9.09 -13.60
CA LYS A 179 18.33 10.20 -12.68
C LYS A 179 17.62 10.31 -11.31
N ALA A 180 16.53 9.58 -11.07
CA ALA A 180 15.89 9.43 -9.76
C ALA A 180 16.71 8.53 -8.79
N ALA A 181 17.55 7.64 -9.32
CA ALA A 181 18.55 6.86 -8.57
C ALA A 181 19.61 7.75 -7.89
N ALA A 182 19.74 9.01 -8.31
CA ALA A 182 20.62 10.00 -7.69
C ALA A 182 19.95 10.81 -6.56
N SER A 183 18.84 10.30 -6.01
CA SER A 183 18.30 10.76 -4.74
C SER A 183 19.33 10.48 -3.64
N LYS A 184 19.98 11.52 -3.09
CA LYS A 184 20.92 11.41 -1.96
C LYS A 184 20.30 10.77 -0.71
N ALA A 185 18.98 10.69 -0.60
CA ALA A 185 18.32 10.06 0.54
C ALA A 185 18.25 8.55 0.32
N LYS A 186 19.03 7.80 1.10
CA LYS A 186 18.95 6.34 1.17
C LYS A 186 17.56 5.96 1.73
N ASP A 187 16.77 5.25 0.94
CA ASP A 187 15.39 4.84 1.28
C ASP A 187 15.31 3.33 1.59
N TRP A 188 16.32 2.83 2.29
CA TRP A 188 16.39 1.48 2.84
C TRP A 188 17.10 1.55 4.19
N VAL A 189 16.99 0.51 5.01
CA VAL A 189 17.76 0.38 6.26
C VAL A 189 18.87 -0.64 6.05
N VAL A 190 19.98 -0.44 6.76
CA VAL A 190 21.10 -1.39 6.84
C VAL A 190 21.42 -1.60 8.32
N SER A 191 21.88 -2.78 8.68
CA SER A 191 22.40 -3.02 10.03
C SER A 191 23.72 -2.28 10.28
N ASP A 192 23.96 -1.90 11.55
CA ASP A 192 25.08 -1.03 11.92
C ASP A 192 26.34 -1.82 12.28
N THR A 193 26.28 -2.62 13.36
CA THR A 193 27.46 -3.28 13.94
C THR A 193 27.70 -4.68 13.38
N ASP A 194 26.64 -5.42 13.10
CA ASP A 194 26.64 -6.82 12.64
C ASP A 194 25.37 -7.08 11.80
N GLU A 195 25.11 -8.32 11.40
CA GLU A 195 24.02 -8.67 10.49
C GLU A 195 22.63 -8.68 11.16
N GLN A 196 22.56 -8.44 12.48
CA GLN A 196 21.33 -8.55 13.24
C GLN A 196 20.48 -7.29 13.18
N LEU A 197 19.16 -7.43 13.03
CA LEU A 197 18.20 -6.33 13.15
C LEU A 197 17.00 -6.73 13.99
N MET A 198 16.52 -5.82 14.83
CA MET A 198 15.33 -6.03 15.66
C MET A 198 14.26 -4.99 15.35
N LEU A 199 13.21 -5.39 14.65
CA LEU A 199 12.09 -4.52 14.29
C LEU A 199 10.88 -4.82 15.19
N PHE A 200 10.44 -3.85 15.97
CA PHE A 200 9.18 -3.88 16.69
C PHE A 200 8.11 -3.09 15.93
N MET A 201 7.01 -3.75 15.59
CA MET A 201 5.92 -3.24 14.77
C MET A 201 4.57 -3.38 15.49
N PRO A 202 4.11 -2.34 16.22
CA PRO A 202 2.77 -2.32 16.80
C PRO A 202 1.70 -2.00 15.76
N PHE A 203 0.47 -2.47 16.01
CA PHE A 203 -0.69 -2.21 15.15
C PHE A 203 -1.78 -1.40 15.87
N GLN A 204 -2.46 -0.55 15.10
CA GLN A 204 -3.60 0.27 15.54
C GLN A 204 -4.86 -0.58 15.79
N SER A 205 -4.96 -1.73 15.14
CA SER A 205 -6.05 -2.69 15.28
C SER A 205 -5.49 -4.11 15.42
N MET A 206 -6.29 -5.03 15.97
CA MET A 206 -5.92 -6.43 16.01
C MET A 206 -6.00 -7.01 14.61
N LEU A 207 -4.96 -7.73 14.18
CA LEU A 207 -4.86 -8.29 12.83
C LEU A 207 -4.88 -9.81 12.85
N LYS A 208 -5.44 -10.38 11.79
CA LYS A 208 -5.17 -11.77 11.37
C LYS A 208 -4.10 -11.72 10.27
N VAL A 209 -2.86 -12.03 10.60
CA VAL A 209 -1.74 -11.91 9.64
C VAL A 209 -1.56 -13.24 8.91
N HIS A 210 -1.72 -13.21 7.60
CA HIS A 210 -1.54 -14.36 6.72
C HIS A 210 -0.09 -14.52 6.27
N SER A 211 0.51 -13.42 5.81
CA SER A 211 1.87 -13.42 5.27
C SER A 211 2.50 -12.05 5.45
N VAL A 212 3.83 -12.02 5.42
CA VAL A 212 4.62 -10.79 5.40
C VAL A 212 5.43 -10.80 4.11
N GLN A 213 5.49 -9.68 3.42
CA GLN A 213 6.41 -9.50 2.28
C GLN A 213 7.57 -8.64 2.75
N ILE A 214 8.79 -9.10 2.50
CA ILE A 214 10.02 -8.37 2.78
C ILE A 214 10.74 -8.13 1.46
N THR A 215 11.09 -6.89 1.19
CA THR A 215 11.91 -6.49 0.05
C THR A 215 13.31 -6.15 0.54
N SER A 216 14.31 -6.68 -0.14
CA SER A 216 15.73 -6.40 0.09
C SER A 216 16.42 -6.29 -1.26
N LEU A 217 17.25 -5.26 -1.45
CA LEU A 217 17.90 -4.96 -2.73
C LEU A 217 19.39 -4.68 -2.51
N PRO A 218 20.18 -5.72 -2.17
CA PRO A 218 21.60 -5.55 -1.83
C PRO A 218 22.46 -4.97 -2.96
N SER A 219 22.08 -5.16 -4.23
CA SER A 219 22.85 -4.65 -5.37
C SER A 219 22.32 -3.29 -5.84
N ALA A 220 23.19 -2.27 -5.81
CA ALA A 220 22.94 -0.97 -6.46
C ALA A 220 24.21 -0.24 -6.94
N SER A 221 25.41 -0.80 -6.78
CA SER A 221 26.63 -0.21 -7.36
C SER A 221 26.90 -0.81 -8.74
N ASP A 222 26.65 -0.02 -9.79
CA ASP A 222 27.29 -0.24 -11.11
C ASP A 222 28.80 0.16 -11.08
N ASN A 223 29.33 0.54 -9.90
CA ASN A 223 30.71 0.98 -9.71
C ASN A 223 31.53 -0.16 -9.09
N GLU A 224 32.35 -0.82 -9.91
CA GLU A 224 33.32 -1.84 -9.49
C GLU A 224 34.48 -1.28 -8.63
N ASP A 225 34.48 0.03 -8.33
CA ASP A 225 35.54 0.76 -7.62
C ASP A 225 35.20 1.14 -6.16
N ASP A 226 33.99 0.84 -5.67
CA ASP A 226 33.67 1.01 -4.24
C ASP A 226 34.10 -0.26 -3.48
N ASP A 227 35.14 -0.14 -2.64
CA ASP A 227 35.62 -1.18 -1.71
C ASP A 227 34.60 -1.47 -0.56
N ASP A 228 33.40 -0.89 -0.62
CA ASP A 228 32.36 -1.05 0.39
C ASP A 228 31.70 -2.44 0.26
N GLU A 229 31.71 -3.20 1.36
CA GLU A 229 31.11 -4.53 1.41
C GLU A 229 29.58 -4.45 1.19
N GLU A 230 29.06 -5.12 0.17
CA GLU A 230 27.63 -5.12 -0.14
C GLU A 230 26.83 -5.84 0.96
N PRO A 231 25.80 -5.20 1.55
CA PRO A 231 25.00 -5.84 2.57
C PRO A 231 24.23 -7.03 2.01
N MET A 232 23.98 -8.04 2.82
CA MET A 232 23.24 -9.25 2.46
C MET A 232 21.72 -9.06 2.50
N ARG A 233 21.02 -10.04 1.93
CA ARG A 233 19.58 -10.26 2.15
C ARG A 233 19.37 -10.94 3.51
N PRO A 234 18.26 -10.66 4.23
CA PRO A 234 17.88 -11.45 5.41
C PRO A 234 17.72 -12.93 5.07
N LYS A 235 18.25 -13.83 5.89
CA LYS A 235 18.12 -15.28 5.72
C LYS A 235 17.25 -15.88 6.81
N THR A 236 17.68 -15.82 8.06
CA THR A 236 16.93 -16.37 9.20
C THR A 236 16.18 -15.27 9.93
N ILE A 237 14.87 -15.40 10.02
CA ILE A 237 13.98 -14.42 10.63
C ILE A 237 13.14 -15.12 11.70
N LYS A 238 13.34 -14.72 12.96
CA LYS A 238 12.48 -15.12 14.09
C LYS A 238 11.37 -14.09 14.27
N ILE A 239 10.14 -14.57 14.41
CA ILE A 239 8.95 -13.72 14.52
C ILE A 239 8.29 -13.95 15.88
N TYR A 240 8.06 -12.88 16.62
CA TYR A 240 7.32 -12.88 17.87
C TYR A 240 6.04 -12.06 17.71
N THR A 241 4.96 -12.50 18.35
CA THR A 241 3.68 -11.79 18.35
C THR A 241 3.40 -11.20 19.72
N ASN A 242 2.64 -10.10 19.73
CA ASN A 242 1.99 -9.55 20.93
C ASN A 242 2.96 -9.16 22.07
N ARG A 243 4.15 -8.69 21.71
CA ARG A 243 5.07 -8.03 22.64
C ARG A 243 4.60 -6.59 22.90
N ALA A 244 4.81 -6.11 24.13
CA ALA A 244 4.41 -4.76 24.52
C ALA A 244 5.42 -3.68 24.09
N HIS A 245 6.67 -4.08 23.86
CA HIS A 245 7.80 -3.24 23.50
C HIS A 245 8.81 -4.05 22.67
N THR A 246 9.80 -3.37 22.12
CA THR A 246 10.95 -3.98 21.46
C THR A 246 11.69 -4.92 22.40
N VAL A 247 12.06 -6.10 21.90
CA VAL A 247 12.79 -7.12 22.66
C VAL A 247 14.29 -6.89 22.44
N GLY A 248 15.11 -6.96 23.48
CA GLY A 248 16.57 -6.90 23.32
C GLY A 248 17.13 -8.16 22.64
N PHE A 249 18.31 -8.09 22.02
CA PHE A 249 18.92 -9.25 21.35
C PHE A 249 19.14 -10.43 22.31
N ASP A 250 19.74 -10.17 23.47
CA ASP A 250 19.95 -11.20 24.52
C ASP A 250 18.62 -11.78 25.05
N GLU A 251 17.59 -10.92 25.18
CA GLU A 251 16.27 -11.34 25.65
C GLU A 251 15.60 -12.27 24.62
N ALA A 252 15.76 -11.96 23.33
CA ALA A 252 15.19 -12.74 22.24
C ALA A 252 15.71 -14.18 22.20
N GLU A 253 16.96 -14.43 22.62
CA GLU A 253 17.52 -15.79 22.68
C GLU A 253 16.81 -16.69 23.70
N GLY A 254 16.36 -16.12 24.82
CA GLY A 254 15.65 -16.85 25.88
C GLY A 254 14.14 -16.97 25.68
N LEU A 255 13.59 -16.26 24.69
CA LEU A 255 12.16 -16.19 24.44
C LEU A 255 11.74 -17.18 23.34
N PRO A 256 10.64 -17.93 23.53
CA PRO A 256 10.11 -18.76 22.45
C PRO A 256 9.54 -17.87 21.34
N GLU A 257 10.02 -18.06 20.13
CA GLU A 257 9.46 -17.39 18.96
C GLU A 257 8.09 -17.97 18.57
N THR A 258 7.25 -17.15 17.93
CA THR A 258 5.99 -17.64 17.36
C THR A 258 6.24 -18.52 16.14
N GLN A 259 7.18 -18.09 15.30
CA GLN A 259 7.64 -18.80 14.11
C GLN A 259 9.03 -18.32 13.68
N THR A 260 9.89 -19.26 13.28
CA THR A 260 11.13 -18.97 12.54
C THR A 260 10.93 -19.29 11.07
N ILE A 261 11.49 -18.45 10.20
CA ILE A 261 11.53 -18.64 8.74
C ILE A 261 12.99 -18.53 8.29
N THR A 262 13.41 -19.45 7.44
CA THR A 262 14.70 -19.40 6.75
C THR A 262 14.41 -19.20 5.27
N LEU A 263 14.90 -18.10 4.71
CA LEU A 263 14.78 -17.75 3.30
C LEU A 263 15.94 -18.34 2.52
N GLU A 264 15.65 -18.80 1.31
CA GLU A 264 16.62 -19.26 0.31
C GLU A 264 16.60 -18.34 -0.91
N ALA A 265 17.62 -18.42 -1.76
CA ALA A 265 17.70 -17.65 -3.01
C ALA A 265 16.43 -17.74 -3.89
N LYS A 266 15.75 -18.90 -3.89
CA LYS A 266 14.52 -19.14 -4.67
C LYS A 266 13.27 -18.42 -4.14
N ASP A 267 13.29 -17.98 -2.88
CA ASP A 267 12.14 -17.34 -2.24
C ASP A 267 12.01 -15.86 -2.63
N TRP A 268 13.06 -15.30 -3.23
CA TRP A 268 13.10 -13.92 -3.73
C TRP A 268 12.61 -13.85 -5.16
N ASP A 269 11.59 -13.02 -5.41
CA ASP A 269 11.08 -12.77 -6.76
C ASP A 269 11.96 -11.78 -7.56
N SER A 270 11.59 -11.54 -8.81
CA SER A 270 12.31 -10.60 -9.70
C SER A 270 12.29 -9.14 -9.23
N THR A 271 11.52 -8.81 -8.21
CA THR A 271 11.49 -7.49 -7.57
C THR A 271 12.35 -7.43 -6.31
N GLY A 272 13.07 -8.52 -5.98
CA GLY A 272 13.83 -8.64 -4.75
C GLY A 272 12.95 -8.78 -3.51
N THR A 273 11.74 -9.33 -3.66
CA THR A 273 10.78 -9.51 -2.57
C THR A 273 10.57 -10.98 -2.25
N ALA A 274 10.67 -11.33 -0.96
CA ALA A 274 10.30 -12.63 -0.42
C ALA A 274 8.93 -12.57 0.27
N THR A 275 8.10 -13.60 0.08
CA THR A 275 6.81 -13.75 0.79
C THR A 275 6.94 -14.78 1.92
N LEU A 276 6.99 -14.28 3.14
CA LEU A 276 7.04 -15.06 4.38
C LEU A 276 5.64 -15.60 4.69
N SER A 277 5.42 -16.88 4.38
CA SER A 277 4.16 -17.55 4.72
C SER A 277 4.08 -17.84 6.22
N LEU A 278 3.10 -17.24 6.90
CA LEU A 278 2.92 -17.45 8.33
C LEU A 278 1.97 -18.61 8.59
N ARG A 279 2.17 -19.32 9.71
CA ARG A 279 1.22 -20.32 10.21
C ARG A 279 -0.01 -19.60 10.73
N PHE A 280 -0.96 -19.26 9.84
CA PHE A 280 -2.13 -18.42 10.10
C PHE A 280 -2.83 -18.69 11.44
N VAL A 281 -2.94 -19.96 11.87
CA VAL A 281 -3.49 -20.37 13.17
C VAL A 281 -2.81 -19.73 14.39
N LYS A 282 -1.51 -19.40 14.31
CA LYS A 282 -0.74 -18.71 15.35
C LYS A 282 -0.83 -17.18 15.27
N PHE A 283 -1.34 -16.64 14.17
CA PHE A 283 -1.34 -15.21 13.84
C PHE A 283 -2.76 -14.65 13.68
N GLN A 284 -3.74 -15.14 14.47
CA GLN A 284 -5.14 -14.69 14.40
C GLN A 284 -5.43 -13.40 15.17
N ASN A 285 -4.71 -13.16 16.27
CA ASN A 285 -4.99 -12.07 17.21
C ASN A 285 -3.70 -11.28 17.45
N VAL A 286 -3.19 -10.65 16.40
CA VAL A 286 -1.89 -9.97 16.41
C VAL A 286 -2.06 -8.48 16.67
N THR A 287 -1.51 -7.97 17.77
CA THR A 287 -1.47 -6.54 18.12
C THR A 287 -0.09 -5.92 17.89
N SER A 288 0.94 -6.75 17.77
CA SER A 288 2.30 -6.35 17.40
C SER A 288 3.06 -7.53 16.82
N LEU A 289 4.04 -7.25 15.97
CA LEU A 289 5.05 -8.18 15.51
C LEU A 289 6.44 -7.70 15.92
N VAL A 290 7.30 -8.64 16.28
CA VAL A 290 8.74 -8.42 16.38
C VAL A 290 9.41 -9.30 15.35
N PHE A 291 10.18 -8.69 14.45
CA PHE A 291 11.04 -9.40 13.52
C PHE A 291 12.47 -9.29 14.01
N PHE A 292 13.05 -10.43 14.36
CA PHE A 292 14.48 -10.55 14.65
C PHE A 292 15.15 -11.21 13.44
N ILE A 293 15.89 -10.40 12.69
CA ILE A 293 16.75 -10.86 11.62
C ILE A 293 18.04 -11.32 12.28
N VAL A 294 18.32 -12.63 12.17
CA VAL A 294 19.41 -13.29 12.89
C VAL A 294 20.68 -13.31 12.04
N ASP A 295 20.53 -13.61 10.75
CA ASP A 295 21.63 -13.70 9.81
C ASP A 295 21.18 -13.31 8.38
N GLY A 296 22.16 -13.15 7.49
CA GLY A 296 21.94 -12.91 6.07
C GLY A 296 22.41 -14.04 5.16
N ASP A 297 22.07 -13.90 3.87
CA ASP A 297 22.50 -14.78 2.79
C ASP A 297 23.69 -14.14 2.05
N GLY A 298 24.90 -14.63 2.33
CA GLY A 298 26.16 -14.10 1.80
C GLY A 298 27.30 -14.21 2.83
N ASP A 299 28.40 -13.52 2.54
CA ASP A 299 29.61 -13.47 3.38
C ASP A 299 29.86 -12.07 4.00
N SER A 300 28.95 -11.11 3.81
CA SER A 300 29.07 -9.76 4.41
C SER A 300 28.62 -9.76 5.88
N GLU A 301 28.97 -8.71 6.63
CA GLU A 301 28.54 -8.52 8.02
C GLU A 301 27.29 -7.64 8.16
N LYS A 302 26.70 -7.16 7.06
CA LYS A 302 25.53 -6.26 7.11
C LYS A 302 24.33 -6.83 6.39
N VAL A 303 23.12 -6.48 6.82
CA VAL A 303 21.87 -6.86 6.15
C VAL A 303 21.08 -5.62 5.75
N ARG A 304 20.51 -5.64 4.54
CA ARG A 304 19.68 -4.56 3.99
C ARG A 304 18.20 -4.96 3.93
N ILE A 305 17.33 -4.03 4.32
CA ILE A 305 15.88 -4.14 4.10
C ILE A 305 15.32 -2.84 3.52
N ASP A 306 14.54 -2.96 2.46
CA ASP A 306 13.97 -1.82 1.74
C ASP A 306 12.52 -1.59 2.17
N ARG A 307 11.69 -2.63 2.16
CA ARG A 307 10.24 -2.54 2.46
C ARG A 307 9.74 -3.79 3.17
N ILE A 308 8.69 -3.62 3.96
CA ILE A 308 7.95 -4.65 4.68
C ILE A 308 6.46 -4.35 4.52
N ARG A 309 5.71 -5.37 4.09
CA ARG A 309 4.28 -5.27 3.88
C ARG A 309 3.56 -6.38 4.62
N ILE A 310 2.50 -6.01 5.32
CA ILE A 310 1.70 -6.93 6.14
C ILE A 310 0.44 -7.31 5.37
N ILE A 311 0.23 -8.60 5.20
CA ILE A 311 -0.89 -9.16 4.44
C ILE A 311 -1.78 -9.94 5.38
N GLY A 312 -3.07 -9.62 5.38
CA GLY A 312 -4.01 -10.23 6.29
C GLY A 312 -5.40 -9.63 6.22
N GLU A 313 -6.09 -9.70 7.35
CA GLU A 313 -7.39 -9.10 7.59
C GLU A 313 -7.33 -8.23 8.84
N THR A 314 -8.04 -7.10 8.81
CA THR A 314 -8.32 -6.30 9.99
C THR A 314 -9.40 -6.98 10.83
N GLY A 315 -9.09 -7.24 12.10
CA GLY A 315 -10.04 -7.75 13.09
C GLY A 315 -10.88 -6.64 13.73
N GLU A 316 -11.59 -6.96 14.81
CA GLU A 316 -12.37 -5.98 15.56
C GLU A 316 -11.49 -4.86 16.13
N LYS A 317 -11.97 -3.61 16.04
CA LYS A 317 -11.27 -2.45 16.62
C LYS A 317 -11.19 -2.61 18.14
N ARG A 318 -10.00 -2.41 18.70
CA ARG A 318 -9.75 -2.41 20.14
C ARG A 318 -10.62 -1.33 20.80
N ASP A 319 -11.43 -1.72 21.78
CA ASP A 319 -12.02 -0.79 22.74
C ASP A 319 -10.87 -0.35 23.68
N PRO A 320 -10.48 0.93 23.73
CA PRO A 320 -9.47 1.39 24.67
C PRO A 320 -10.07 1.25 26.07
N GLY A 321 -9.79 0.10 26.71
CA GLY A 321 -10.35 -0.27 28.00
C GLY A 321 -10.38 0.92 28.96
N LYS A 322 -11.55 1.16 29.57
CA LYS A 322 -11.75 2.17 30.60
C LYS A 322 -10.64 2.03 31.64
N LEU A 323 -9.83 3.07 31.80
CA LEU A 323 -8.95 3.24 32.94
C LEU A 323 -9.83 3.29 34.18
N GLU A 324 -9.89 2.20 34.94
CA GLU A 324 -10.44 2.24 36.28
C GLU A 324 -9.46 2.99 37.18
N LYS A 325 -9.95 4.08 37.78
CA LYS A 325 -9.25 4.74 38.88
C LYS A 325 -9.17 3.73 40.02
N ILE A 326 -7.94 3.37 40.39
CA ILE A 326 -7.68 2.75 41.68
C ILE A 326 -7.93 3.85 42.72
N ASP A 327 -9.07 3.79 43.42
CA ASP A 327 -9.27 4.56 44.64
C ASP A 327 -8.32 3.99 45.70
N HIS A 328 -7.38 4.83 46.14
CA HIS A 328 -6.55 4.55 47.30
C HIS A 328 -7.39 4.84 48.55
N ASP A 329 -7.85 3.79 49.22
CA ASP A 329 -8.40 3.88 50.57
C ASP A 329 -7.28 4.28 51.55
N HIS A 330 -7.44 5.46 52.17
CA HIS A 330 -6.75 5.89 53.38
C HIS A 330 -7.72 6.63 54.32
#